data_AF-A0A7I0JY29-F1
#
_entry.id   AF-A0A7I0JY29-F1
#
_cell.length_a   1.000
_cell.length_b   1.000
_cell.length_c   1.000
_cell.angle_alpha   90.00
_cell.angle_beta   90.00
_cell.angle_gamma   90.00
#
_symmetry.space_group_name_H-M   'P 1'
#
loop_
_entity.id
_entity.type
_entity.pdbx_description
1 polymer ?
#
loop_
_entity_poly.entity_id
_entity_poly.type
_entity_poly.pdbx_seq_one_letter_code
_entity_poly.pdbx_strand_id
1 'polypeptide(L)'
;MSLASIFTSHPAKVGETYFGHMAFAAWFSSRLLMAAGAALVHAFLPFLFETTASRIIRELYERTHNRGNHTVDAPAALADRA
;
A
#
# COMPACT_ATOMS: atom_id res chain seq x y z
N MET A 1 -11.27 23.42 14.89
CA MET A 1 -11.33 22.78 13.56
C MET A 1 -11.63 21.30 13.77
N SER A 2 -12.72 20.76 13.22
CA SER A 2 -13.09 19.36 13.47
C SER A 2 -12.34 18.45 12.51
N LEU A 3 -11.96 17.24 12.95
CA LEU A 3 -11.32 16.24 12.09
C LEU A 3 -12.10 15.99 10.78
N ALA A 4 -13.42 16.17 10.80
CA ALA A 4 -14.27 16.04 9.63
C ALA A 4 -14.00 17.10 8.54
N SER A 5 -13.53 18.31 8.89
CA SER A 5 -13.27 19.37 7.91
C SER A 5 -12.00 19.13 7.10
N ILE A 6 -11.04 18.34 7.60
CA ILE A 6 -9.82 17.99 6.85
C ILE A 6 -10.15 17.01 5.71
N PHE A 7 -11.11 16.10 5.93
CA PHE A 7 -11.54 15.11 4.94
C PHE A 7 -12.62 15.60 3.97
N THR A 8 -13.28 16.72 4.25
CA THR A 8 -14.44 17.21 3.47
C THR A 8 -14.29 18.62 2.88
N SER A 9 -13.10 19.23 2.90
CA SER A 9 -12.88 20.59 2.34
C SER A 9 -12.35 20.62 0.89
N HIS A 10 -12.22 19.48 0.20
CA HIS A 10 -11.92 19.42 -1.23
C HIS A 10 -13.09 18.98 -2.17
N PRO A 11 -14.40 19.08 -1.83
CA PRO A 11 -15.47 18.47 -2.63
C PRO A 11 -16.03 19.43 -3.68
N ALA A 12 -15.21 19.93 -4.61
CA ALA A 12 -15.76 20.72 -5.73
C ALA A 12 -14.93 20.75 -7.02
N LYS A 13 -13.93 19.89 -7.21
CA LYS A 13 -13.26 19.81 -8.51
C LYS A 13 -12.88 18.37 -8.84
N VAL A 14 -13.40 17.92 -9.98
CA VAL A 14 -12.90 16.82 -10.83
C VAL A 14 -13.40 15.41 -10.53
N GLY A 15 -14.70 15.15 -10.69
CA GLY A 15 -15.22 14.03 -11.51
C GLY A 15 -14.92 12.55 -11.20
N GLU A 16 -14.06 12.20 -10.24
CA GLU A 16 -13.85 10.82 -9.77
C GLU A 16 -14.18 10.68 -8.28
N THR A 17 -14.73 9.52 -7.89
CA THR A 17 -15.29 9.36 -6.54
C THR A 17 -14.17 9.29 -5.49
N TYR A 18 -14.22 10.18 -4.48
CA TYR A 18 -13.49 10.00 -3.20
C TYR A 18 -13.65 8.57 -2.67
N PHE A 19 -14.83 7.98 -2.88
CA PHE A 19 -15.12 6.59 -2.59
C PHE A 19 -14.24 5.58 -3.34
N GLY A 20 -13.84 5.83 -4.59
CA GLY A 20 -12.94 4.97 -5.36
C GLY A 20 -11.51 4.98 -4.81
N HIS A 21 -11.00 6.15 -4.41
CA HIS A 21 -9.70 6.26 -3.73
C HIS A 21 -9.74 5.63 -2.33
N MET A 22 -10.80 5.90 -1.56
CA MET A 22 -11.01 5.30 -0.24
C MET A 22 -11.15 3.78 -0.31
N ALA A 23 -11.90 3.24 -1.27
CA ALA A 23 -12.05 1.80 -1.48
C ALA A 23 -10.73 1.14 -1.87
N PHE A 24 -9.94 1.78 -2.74
CA PHE A 24 -8.61 1.27 -3.07
C PHE A 24 -7.66 1.31 -1.88
N ALA A 25 -7.60 2.43 -1.14
CA ALA A 25 -6.75 2.56 0.03
C ALA A 25 -7.14 1.54 1.12
N ALA A 26 -8.44 1.33 1.35
CA ALA A 26 -8.95 0.31 2.26
C ALA A 26 -8.56 -1.10 1.81
N TRP A 27 -8.73 -1.42 0.53
CA TRP A 27 -8.31 -2.72 -0.04
C TRP A 27 -6.79 -2.92 0.12
N PHE A 28 -5.99 -1.93 -0.26
CA PHE A 28 -4.53 -1.98 -0.18
C PHE A 28 -4.06 -2.19 1.27
N SER A 29 -4.60 -1.42 2.21
CA SER A 29 -4.30 -1.54 3.64
C SER A 29 -4.67 -2.92 4.19
N SER A 30 -5.82 -3.48 3.78
CA SER A 30 -6.24 -4.81 4.24
C SER A 30 -5.26 -5.92 3.83
N ARG A 31 -4.72 -5.83 2.61
CA ARG A 31 -3.71 -6.77 2.11
C ARG A 31 -2.39 -6.62 2.83
N LEU A 32 -1.93 -5.39 3.08
CA LEU A 32 -0.72 -5.16 3.87
C LEU A 32 -0.82 -5.74 5.28
N LEU A 33 -1.95 -5.54 5.96
CA LEU A 33 -2.18 -6.11 7.29
C LEU A 33 -2.18 -7.64 7.26
N MET A 34 -2.77 -8.26 6.24
CA MET A 34 -2.68 -9.72 6.05
C MET A 34 -1.25 -10.20 5.82
N ALA A 35 -0.46 -9.49 4.99
CA ALA A 35 0.94 -9.83 4.76
C ALA A 35 1.77 -9.72 6.06
N ALA A 36 1.57 -8.66 6.84
CA ALA A 36 2.21 -8.45 8.12
C ALA A 36 1.82 -9.54 9.13
N GLY A 37 0.53 -9.89 9.23
CA GLY A 37 0.06 -10.97 10.08
C GLY A 37 0.62 -12.34 9.69
N ALA A 38 0.68 -12.63 8.38
CA ALA A 38 1.28 -13.86 7.86
C ALA A 38 2.78 -13.94 8.21
N ALA A 39 3.53 -12.85 8.00
CA ALA A 39 4.95 -12.77 8.35
C ALA A 39 5.18 -12.90 9.86
N LEU A 40 4.30 -12.29 10.68
CA LEU A 40 4.37 -12.40 12.13
C LEU A 40 4.17 -13.84 12.60
N VAL A 41 3.15 -14.53 12.09
CA VAL A 41 2.93 -15.95 12.44
C VAL A 41 4.09 -16.81 11.96
N HIS A 42 4.58 -16.57 10.74
CA HIS A 42 5.75 -17.27 10.19
C HIS A 42 7.01 -17.09 11.06
N ALA A 43 7.21 -15.92 11.66
CA ALA A 43 8.35 -15.67 12.54
C ALA A 43 8.35 -16.57 13.80
N PHE A 44 7.17 -17.00 14.27
CA PHE A 44 7.05 -17.96 15.38
C PHE A 44 6.93 -19.41 14.89
N LEU A 45 6.32 -19.62 13.72
CA LEU A 45 6.03 -20.92 13.11
C LEU A 45 6.56 -20.93 11.66
N PRO A 46 7.87 -21.21 11.45
CA PRO A 46 8.54 -21.01 10.16
C PRO A 46 8.05 -21.93 9.02
N PHE A 47 7.25 -22.95 9.33
CA PHE A 47 6.63 -23.82 8.33
C PHE A 47 5.25 -23.33 7.86
N LEU A 48 4.72 -22.26 8.46
CA LEU A 48 3.42 -21.71 8.10
C LEU A 48 3.60 -20.41 7.30
N PHE A 49 2.80 -20.19 6.27
CA PHE A 49 2.79 -18.95 5.46
C PHE A 49 4.12 -18.60 4.74
N GLU A 50 4.97 -19.59 4.45
CA GLU A 50 6.30 -19.42 3.83
C GLU A 50 6.34 -18.44 2.63
N THR A 51 5.32 -18.47 1.77
CA THR A 51 5.25 -17.59 0.59
C THR A 51 4.12 -16.57 0.63
N THR A 52 3.28 -16.60 1.67
CA THR A 52 2.03 -15.81 1.70
C THR A 52 2.31 -14.32 1.78
N ALA A 53 3.19 -13.90 2.68
CA ALA A 53 3.56 -12.49 2.82
C ALA A 53 4.17 -11.96 1.51
N SER A 54 5.16 -12.66 0.96
CA SER A 54 5.84 -12.28 -0.28
C SER A 54 4.90 -12.20 -1.49
N ARG A 55 3.96 -13.15 -1.62
CA ARG A 55 2.95 -13.13 -2.69
C ARG A 55 2.03 -11.91 -2.58
N ILE A 56 1.58 -11.57 -1.37
CA ILE A 56 0.71 -10.41 -1.16
C ILE A 56 1.46 -9.11 -1.45
N ILE A 57 2.71 -8.97 -1.00
CA ILE A 57 3.53 -7.78 -1.29
C ILE A 57 3.77 -7.65 -2.79
N ARG A 58 4.05 -8.75 -3.50
CA ARG A 58 4.19 -8.73 -4.96
C ARG A 58 2.90 -8.27 -5.66
N GLU A 59 1.75 -8.79 -5.25
CA GLU A 59 0.46 -8.36 -5.79
C GLU A 59 0.21 -6.87 -5.54
N LEU A 60 0.53 -6.38 -4.34
CA LEU A 60 0.41 -4.96 -4.01
C LEU A 60 1.33 -4.11 -4.89
N TYR A 61 2.60 -4.51 -5.02
CA TYR A 61 3.58 -3.86 -5.87
C TYR A 61 3.11 -3.78 -7.32
N GLU A 62 2.72 -4.90 -7.93
CA GLU A 62 2.24 -4.96 -9.32
C GLU A 62 1.04 -4.02 -9.53
N ARG A 63 0.08 -4.01 -8.59
CA ARG A 63 -1.12 -3.17 -8.71
C ARG A 63 -0.85 -1.69 -8.46
N THR A 64 0.13 -1.32 -7.64
CA THR A 64 0.51 0.10 -7.46
C THR A 64 1.42 0.60 -8.56
N HIS A 65 2.36 -0.23 -9.01
CA HIS A 65 3.32 0.09 -10.06
C HIS A 65 2.61 0.35 -11.39
N ASN A 66 1.55 -0.40 -11.69
CA ASN A 66 0.75 -0.21 -12.90
C ASN A 66 -0.30 0.91 -12.81
N ARG A 67 -0.49 1.53 -11.62
CA ARG A 67 -1.59 2.48 -11.38
C ARG A 67 -1.16 3.96 -11.50
N GLY A 68 0.13 4.26 -11.50
CA GLY A 68 0.59 5.63 -11.70
C GLY A 68 2.10 5.73 -11.80
N ASN A 69 2.55 6.51 -12.77
CA ASN A 69 3.93 6.92 -13.02
C ASN A 69 4.50 7.77 -11.86
N HIS A 70 4.50 7.27 -10.62
CA HIS A 70 5.31 7.82 -9.56
C HIS A 70 6.71 7.24 -9.72
N THR A 71 7.55 7.99 -10.44
CA THR A 71 8.99 7.91 -10.29
C THR A 71 9.30 8.16 -8.81
N VAL A 72 9.41 7.09 -8.04
CA VAL A 72 10.09 7.17 -6.75
C VAL A 72 11.55 7.34 -7.15
N ASP A 73 12.02 8.59 -7.23
CA ASP A 73 13.44 8.85 -7.39
C ASP A 73 14.12 8.13 -6.22
N ALA A 74 14.82 7.04 -6.54
CA ALA A 74 15.61 6.32 -5.55
C ALA A 74 16.57 7.36 -4.94
N PRO A 75 16.61 7.50 -3.61
CA PRO A 75 17.55 8.41 -3.00
C PRO A 75 18.95 8.01 -3.47
N ALA A 76 19.69 8.98 -4.05
CA ALA A 76 21.01 8.81 -4.66
C ALA A 76 22.06 8.13 -3.76
N ALA A 77 21.75 7.92 -2.47
CA ALA A 77 22.57 7.23 -1.49
C ALA A 77 22.76 5.71 -1.71
N LEU A 78 21.98 5.07 -2.59
CA LEU A 78 22.12 3.64 -2.91
C LEU A 78 22.94 3.35 -4.19
N ALA A 79 23.23 4.36 -5.01
CA ALA A 79 23.97 4.19 -6.28
C ALA A 79 25.51 4.15 -6.11
N ASP A 80 26.02 4.56 -4.94
CA ASP A 80 27.47 4.70 -4.66
C ASP A 80 28.08 3.46 -3.96
N ARG A 81 27.41 2.30 -4.04
CA ARG A 81 27.83 1.06 -3.36
C ARG A 81 27.93 -0.17 -4.27
N ALA A 82 27.95 0.02 -5.59
CA ALA A 82 28.25 -1.02 -6.59
C ALA A 82 29.60 -0.72 -7.25
#